data_AF-A0AA37LQ60-F1
#
_entry.id   AF-A0AA37LQ60-F1
#
_cell.length_a   1.000
_cell.length_b   1.000
_cell.length_c   1.000
_cell.angle_alpha   90.00
_cell.angle_beta   90.00
_cell.angle_gamma   90.00
#
_symmetry.space_group_name_H-M   'P 1'
#
loop_
_entity.id
_entity.type
_entity.pdbx_description
1 polymer ?
#
loop_
_entity_poly.entity_id
_entity_poly.type
_entity_poly.pdbx_seq_one_letter_code
_entity_poly.pdbx_strand_id
1 'polypeptide(L)'
;MDEKTMLINCDDTEIQVEEDLTGPGAKPGTVPTDLEQSTGLERLEILGKMEGVDVFDMRPLDASRKGTIENPIPVRSAGEEQYLGCTGVPVDSHVTIWLTISRDRPIERCPECGSVYKMEYVGPTDDHHHDHHHGHGYEEPKTFADFVKPEYRYQ
;
A
#
# COMPACT_ATOMS: atom_id res chain seq x y z
N MET A 1 -9.03 27.21 2.94
CA MET A 1 -8.17 26.35 2.11
C MET A 1 -8.65 24.95 2.38
N ASP A 2 -9.68 24.59 1.65
CA ASP A 2 -10.61 23.51 1.97
C ASP A 2 -9.97 22.14 1.68
N GLU A 3 -10.10 21.23 2.65
CA GLU A 3 -9.56 19.86 2.70
C GLU A 3 -10.24 18.90 1.70
N LYS A 4 -10.63 19.37 0.51
CA LYS A 4 -11.46 18.61 -0.43
C LYS A 4 -10.77 18.22 -1.74
N THR A 5 -9.44 18.28 -1.82
CA THR A 5 -8.69 18.04 -3.07
C THR A 5 -7.79 16.79 -3.04
N MET A 6 -8.09 15.79 -2.21
CA MET A 6 -7.32 14.53 -2.20
C MET A 6 -8.21 13.29 -2.26
N LEU A 7 -9.34 13.40 -2.97
CA LEU A 7 -9.97 12.24 -3.58
C LEU A 7 -9.60 12.36 -5.06
N ILE A 8 -8.75 11.44 -5.51
CA ILE A 8 -8.47 11.27 -6.94
C ILE A 8 -9.83 10.95 -7.57
N ASN A 9 -10.41 11.92 -8.29
CA ASN A 9 -11.59 11.68 -9.10
C ASN A 9 -11.14 10.78 -10.27
N CYS A 10 -11.26 9.47 -10.09
CA CYS A 10 -11.09 8.49 -11.18
C CYS A 10 -12.30 8.46 -12.14
N ASP A 11 -13.25 9.39 -12.00
CA ASP A 11 -14.47 9.46 -12.82
C ASP A 11 -14.20 9.80 -14.30
N ASP A 12 -13.00 10.32 -14.65
CA ASP A 12 -12.64 10.73 -16.02
C ASP A 12 -11.76 9.71 -16.77
N THR A 13 -11.40 8.57 -16.16
CA THR A 13 -10.64 7.51 -16.83
C THR A 13 -11.57 6.43 -17.39
N GLU A 14 -11.51 6.20 -18.71
CA GLU A 14 -12.32 5.21 -19.46
C GLU A 14 -12.08 3.73 -19.04
N ILE A 15 -11.33 3.47 -17.98
CA ILE A 15 -10.92 2.13 -17.54
C ILE A 15 -11.70 1.77 -16.28
N GLN A 16 -12.64 0.85 -16.38
CA GLN A 16 -13.45 0.38 -15.26
C GLN A 16 -13.23 -1.11 -15.00
N VAL A 17 -12.96 -1.89 -16.04
CA VAL A 17 -12.75 -3.34 -15.98
C VAL A 17 -11.46 -3.77 -16.69
N GLU A 18 -11.01 -4.99 -16.45
CA GLU A 18 -9.77 -5.52 -17.05
C GLU A 18 -9.84 -5.57 -18.58
N GLU A 19 -11.04 -5.74 -19.15
CA GLU A 19 -11.28 -5.75 -20.59
C GLU A 19 -11.00 -4.40 -21.27
N ASP A 20 -11.12 -3.29 -20.52
CA ASP A 20 -10.82 -1.94 -21.00
C ASP A 20 -9.30 -1.71 -21.17
N LEU A 21 -8.47 -2.62 -20.62
CA LEU A 21 -7.01 -2.60 -20.74
C LEU A 21 -6.52 -3.23 -22.05
N THR A 22 -7.29 -3.08 -23.13
CA THR A 22 -6.90 -3.49 -24.48
C THR A 22 -6.59 -2.30 -25.37
N GLY A 23 -5.46 -2.35 -26.09
CA GLY A 23 -5.05 -1.29 -27.01
C GLY A 23 -5.89 -1.26 -28.30
N PRO A 24 -5.96 -0.11 -28.99
CA PRO A 24 -6.73 0.06 -30.23
C PRO A 24 -6.16 -0.72 -31.44
N GLY A 25 -4.93 -1.22 -31.34
CA GLY A 25 -4.22 -1.90 -32.42
C GLY A 25 -3.63 -0.95 -33.47
N ALA A 26 -2.53 -1.37 -34.10
CA ALA A 26 -1.86 -0.58 -35.14
C ALA A 26 -2.39 -0.89 -36.54
N LYS A 27 -2.18 0.05 -37.48
CA LYS A 27 -2.55 -0.13 -38.89
C LYS A 27 -1.65 -1.17 -39.57
N PRO A 28 -2.15 -1.91 -40.58
CA PRO A 28 -1.31 -2.83 -41.34
C PRO A 28 -0.13 -2.10 -42.00
N GLY A 29 1.09 -2.65 -41.84
CA GLY A 29 2.31 -2.10 -42.44
C GLY A 29 3.02 -1.01 -41.63
N THR A 30 2.52 -0.66 -40.44
CA THR A 30 3.22 0.24 -39.51
C THR A 30 3.82 -0.53 -38.34
N VAL A 31 4.89 0.00 -37.75
CA VAL A 31 5.41 -0.50 -36.47
C VAL A 31 4.50 0.05 -35.36
N PRO A 32 3.91 -0.81 -34.52
CA PRO A 32 3.05 -0.40 -33.42
C PRO A 32 3.84 0.34 -32.34
N THR A 33 3.19 1.31 -31.71
CA THR A 33 3.69 1.93 -30.47
C THR A 33 3.20 1.16 -29.24
N ASP A 34 3.88 1.35 -28.10
CA ASP A 34 3.52 0.70 -26.85
C ASP A 34 2.08 1.03 -26.42
N LEU A 35 1.57 2.22 -26.75
CA LEU A 35 0.17 2.60 -26.48
C LEU A 35 -0.84 1.80 -27.32
N GLU A 36 -0.47 1.37 -28.53
CA GLU A 36 -1.36 0.68 -29.47
C GLU A 36 -1.43 -0.83 -29.23
N GLN A 37 -0.35 -1.43 -28.71
CA GLN A 37 -0.24 -2.88 -28.52
C GLN A 37 -0.06 -3.35 -27.06
N SER A 38 0.12 -2.45 -26.09
CA SER A 38 0.09 -2.83 -24.68
C SER A 38 -1.26 -3.40 -24.29
N THR A 39 -1.23 -4.38 -23.38
CA THR A 39 -2.44 -5.02 -22.83
C THR A 39 -2.28 -5.26 -21.33
N GLY A 40 -3.40 -5.29 -20.60
CA GLY A 40 -3.42 -5.61 -19.18
C GLY A 40 -2.62 -4.63 -18.31
N LEU A 41 -1.81 -5.16 -17.39
CA LEU A 41 -1.03 -4.36 -16.43
C LEU A 41 0.00 -3.43 -17.09
N GLU A 42 0.59 -3.85 -18.20
CA GLU A 42 1.52 -3.00 -18.97
C GLU A 42 0.81 -1.73 -19.46
N ARG A 43 -0.42 -1.88 -19.99
CA ARG A 43 -1.23 -0.75 -20.43
C ARG A 43 -1.64 0.13 -19.25
N LEU A 44 -2.04 -0.47 -18.14
CA LEU A 44 -2.40 0.27 -16.91
C LEU A 44 -1.23 1.14 -16.42
N GLU A 45 -0.01 0.59 -16.44
CA GLU A 45 1.20 1.32 -16.06
C GLU A 45 1.50 2.47 -17.02
N ILE A 46 1.41 2.24 -18.34
CA ILE A 46 1.65 3.27 -19.37
C ILE A 46 0.64 4.41 -19.22
N LEU A 47 -0.65 4.09 -19.11
CA LEU A 47 -1.71 5.09 -18.97
C LEU A 47 -1.58 5.87 -17.65
N GLY A 48 -1.29 5.19 -16.55
CA GLY A 48 -1.02 5.85 -15.27
C GLY A 48 0.16 6.82 -15.38
N LYS A 49 1.28 6.39 -15.99
CA LYS A 49 2.45 7.25 -16.20
C LYS A 49 2.15 8.44 -17.12
N MET A 50 1.28 8.29 -18.11
CA MET A 50 0.84 9.40 -18.98
C MET A 50 0.06 10.47 -18.19
N GLU A 51 -0.79 10.04 -17.24
CA GLU A 51 -1.52 10.92 -16.32
C GLU A 51 -0.68 11.39 -15.12
N GLY A 52 0.59 10.97 -15.04
CA GLY A 52 1.50 11.32 -13.94
C GLY A 52 1.21 10.58 -12.62
N VAL A 53 0.45 9.49 -12.66
CA VAL A 53 0.11 8.63 -11.53
C VAL A 53 0.94 7.35 -11.56
N ASP A 54 1.71 7.09 -10.50
CA ASP A 54 2.39 5.81 -10.30
C ASP A 54 1.44 4.81 -9.64
N VAL A 55 0.92 3.87 -10.44
CA VAL A 55 -0.11 2.90 -10.02
C VAL A 55 0.42 1.92 -8.97
N PHE A 56 1.72 1.62 -8.98
CA PHE A 56 2.31 0.59 -8.10
C PHE A 56 3.02 1.16 -6.86
N ASP A 57 3.00 2.48 -6.67
CA ASP A 57 3.63 3.21 -5.56
C ASP A 57 5.05 2.69 -5.21
N MET A 58 6.03 3.03 -6.03
CA MET A 58 7.43 2.59 -5.82
C MET A 58 8.21 3.43 -4.79
N ARG A 59 7.53 4.27 -4.01
CA ARG A 59 8.18 5.18 -3.05
C ARG A 59 8.61 4.43 -1.79
N PRO A 60 9.79 4.78 -1.23
CA PRO A 60 10.20 4.23 0.06
C PRO A 60 9.29 4.77 1.19
N LEU A 61 9.38 4.10 2.34
CA LEU A 61 8.74 4.56 3.57
C LEU A 61 9.17 5.99 3.93
N ASP A 62 8.23 6.83 4.35
CA ASP A 62 8.51 8.20 4.76
C ASP A 62 9.38 8.22 6.03
N ALA A 63 10.64 8.59 5.87
CA ALA A 63 11.61 8.77 6.95
C ALA A 63 11.90 10.25 7.26
N SER A 64 11.10 11.18 6.75
CA SER A 64 11.31 12.63 6.95
C SER A 64 11.03 13.09 8.39
N ARG A 65 10.17 12.36 9.11
CA ARG A 65 9.76 12.66 10.48
C ARG A 65 9.63 11.39 11.30
N LYS A 66 9.73 11.52 12.63
CA LYS A 66 9.41 10.44 13.55
C LYS A 66 7.89 10.36 13.75
N GLY A 67 7.31 9.20 13.47
CA GLY A 67 5.89 8.94 13.75
C GLY A 67 5.63 8.91 15.25
N THR A 68 4.57 9.57 15.71
CA THR A 68 4.07 9.52 17.10
C THR A 68 2.72 8.81 17.15
N ILE A 69 2.22 8.51 18.35
CA ILE A 69 0.89 7.89 18.50
C ILE A 69 -0.21 8.82 17.97
N GLU A 70 -0.09 10.12 18.24
CA GLU A 70 -1.04 11.14 17.78
C GLU A 70 -0.91 11.41 16.27
N ASN A 71 0.30 11.32 15.73
CA ASN A 71 0.58 11.53 14.32
C ASN A 71 1.50 10.42 13.77
N PRO A 72 0.96 9.22 13.52
CA PRO A 72 1.73 8.10 13.01
C PRO A 72 2.12 8.31 11.54
N ILE A 73 3.06 7.53 11.04
CA ILE A 73 3.37 7.46 9.60
C ILE A 73 2.35 6.52 8.95
N PRO A 74 1.52 7.01 8.00
CA PRO A 74 0.53 6.17 7.34
C PRO A 74 1.23 5.21 6.36
N VAL A 75 0.78 3.95 6.37
CA VAL A 75 1.26 2.91 5.46
C VAL A 75 0.06 2.33 4.74
N ARG A 76 -0.03 2.59 3.44
CA ARG A 76 -1.13 2.10 2.61
C ARG A 76 -0.97 0.60 2.37
N SER A 77 -2.05 -0.15 2.56
CA SER A 77 -2.10 -1.58 2.26
C SER A 77 -3.40 -1.95 1.58
N ALA A 78 -3.31 -2.84 0.58
CA ALA A 78 -4.47 -3.45 -0.07
C ALA A 78 -4.79 -4.85 0.48
N GLY A 79 -3.93 -5.44 1.32
CA GLY A 79 -4.10 -6.77 1.91
C GLY A 79 -4.37 -6.76 3.42
N GLU A 80 -4.55 -7.94 4.00
CA GLU A 80 -4.79 -8.13 5.46
C GLU A 80 -3.58 -7.72 6.32
N GLU A 81 -2.37 -7.92 5.80
CA GLU A 81 -1.11 -7.59 6.46
C GLU A 81 -0.18 -6.85 5.50
N GLN A 82 0.73 -6.03 6.04
CA GLN A 82 1.75 -5.33 5.27
C GLN A 82 3.06 -5.30 6.05
N TYR A 83 4.16 -5.55 5.34
CA TYR A 83 5.50 -5.49 5.89
C TYR A 83 6.14 -4.13 5.60
N LEU A 84 6.84 -3.58 6.59
CA LEU A 84 7.58 -2.33 6.46
C LEU A 84 8.98 -2.45 7.05
N GLY A 85 9.94 -1.83 6.39
CA GLY A 85 11.35 -1.79 6.81
C GLY A 85 11.71 -0.42 7.37
N CYS A 86 11.87 -0.33 8.69
CA CYS A 86 12.30 0.90 9.34
C CYS A 86 13.84 0.98 9.38
N THR A 87 14.41 2.02 8.77
CA THR A 87 15.85 2.36 8.84
C THR A 87 16.14 3.53 9.79
N GLY A 88 15.10 4.04 10.44
CA GLY A 88 15.16 5.09 11.45
C GLY A 88 15.00 6.51 10.90
N VAL A 89 15.05 7.47 11.82
CA VAL A 89 14.87 8.90 11.53
C VAL A 89 15.96 9.68 12.27
N PRO A 90 16.90 10.35 11.58
CA PRO A 90 17.05 10.46 10.12
C PRO A 90 17.28 9.12 9.40
N VAL A 91 17.07 9.08 8.07
CA VAL A 91 17.20 7.85 7.27
C VAL A 91 18.55 7.16 7.53
N ASP A 92 18.54 5.83 7.63
CA ASP A 92 19.74 5.00 7.86
C ASP A 92 20.46 5.27 9.21
N SER A 93 19.73 5.80 10.19
CA SER A 93 20.25 5.97 11.57
C SER A 93 20.45 4.64 12.30
N HIS A 94 19.77 3.57 11.87
CA HIS A 94 19.92 2.23 12.42
C HIS A 94 19.68 1.14 11.37
N VAL A 95 20.01 -0.11 11.73
CA VAL A 95 19.82 -1.28 10.84
C VAL A 95 18.34 -1.45 10.48
N THR A 96 18.06 -1.91 9.26
CA THR A 96 16.68 -2.19 8.85
C THR A 96 16.00 -3.18 9.79
N ILE A 97 14.97 -2.70 10.48
CA ILE A 97 14.09 -3.52 11.30
C ILE A 97 12.79 -3.73 10.52
N TRP A 98 12.45 -5.00 10.31
CA TRP A 98 11.20 -5.41 9.69
C TRP A 98 10.08 -5.44 10.72
N LEU A 99 8.98 -4.79 10.38
CA LEU A 99 7.78 -4.70 11.19
C LEU A 99 6.60 -5.18 10.34
N THR A 100 5.63 -5.78 11.01
CA THR A 100 4.39 -6.26 10.39
C THR A 100 3.22 -5.50 10.98
N ILE A 101 2.37 -4.95 10.13
CA ILE A 101 1.10 -4.32 10.50
C ILE A 101 -0.03 -5.13 9.87
N SER A 102 -1.11 -5.32 10.60
CA SER A 102 -2.29 -6.05 10.11
C SER A 102 -3.57 -5.29 10.38
N ARG A 103 -4.68 -5.70 9.76
CA ARG A 103 -5.99 -5.07 10.02
C ARG A 103 -6.41 -5.22 11.49
N ASP A 104 -6.05 -6.32 12.13
CA ASP A 104 -6.32 -6.57 13.56
C ASP A 104 -5.38 -5.79 14.48
N ARG A 105 -4.13 -5.56 14.06
CA ARG A 105 -3.13 -4.76 14.78
C ARG A 105 -2.57 -3.69 13.85
N PRO A 106 -3.33 -2.59 13.63
CA PRO A 106 -3.00 -1.62 12.60
C PRO A 106 -1.88 -0.66 13.01
N ILE A 107 -1.38 -0.72 14.25
CA ILE A 107 -0.35 0.19 14.74
C ILE A 107 0.82 -0.63 15.27
N GLU A 108 2.01 -0.32 14.77
CA GLU A 108 3.27 -0.95 15.18
C GLU A 108 4.33 0.10 15.51
N ARG A 109 5.22 -0.20 16.47
CA ARG A 109 6.28 0.72 16.91
C ARG A 109 7.64 0.11 16.65
N CYS A 110 8.52 0.86 15.99
CA CYS A 110 9.90 0.41 15.84
C CYS A 110 10.59 0.31 17.23
N PRO A 111 11.18 -0.83 17.60
CA PRO A 111 11.80 -1.02 18.92
C PRO A 111 13.09 -0.21 19.10
N GLU A 112 13.70 0.29 18.03
CA GLU A 112 14.95 1.04 18.09
C GLU A 112 14.73 2.56 18.05
N CYS A 113 14.13 3.09 16.97
CA CYS A 113 13.89 4.53 16.86
C CYS A 113 12.59 5.01 17.51
N GLY A 114 11.66 4.10 17.84
CA GLY A 114 10.36 4.43 18.42
C GLY A 114 9.40 5.14 17.46
N SER A 115 9.64 5.09 16.14
CA SER A 115 8.67 5.58 15.15
C SER A 115 7.42 4.72 15.16
N VAL A 116 6.26 5.38 15.12
CA VAL A 116 4.94 4.74 15.06
C VAL A 116 4.42 4.72 13.62
N TYR A 117 4.01 3.54 13.16
CA TYR A 117 3.39 3.33 11.86
C TYR A 117 1.94 2.93 12.03
N LYS A 118 1.06 3.38 11.12
CA LYS A 118 -0.35 3.01 11.11
C LYS A 118 -0.78 2.54 9.73
N MET A 119 -1.43 1.38 9.69
CA MET A 119 -2.03 0.82 8.49
C MET A 119 -3.21 1.67 8.03
N GLU A 120 -3.21 2.02 6.75
CA GLU A 120 -4.33 2.60 6.02
C GLU A 120 -4.78 1.60 4.95
N TYR A 121 -5.89 0.91 5.23
CA TYR A 121 -6.42 -0.06 4.29
C TYR A 121 -7.11 0.65 3.13
N VAL A 122 -6.66 0.37 1.90
CA VAL A 122 -7.16 0.97 0.66
C VAL A 122 -7.80 -0.06 -0.30
N GLY A 123 -7.89 -1.33 0.12
CA GLY A 123 -8.48 -2.41 -0.68
C GLY A 123 -10.02 -2.48 -0.60
N PRO A 124 -10.66 -3.31 -1.43
CA PRO A 124 -12.10 -3.57 -1.37
C PRO A 124 -12.52 -4.21 -0.05
N THR A 125 -13.65 -3.79 0.55
CA THR A 125 -14.08 -4.30 1.86
C THR A 125 -14.63 -5.73 1.84
N ASP A 126 -15.00 -6.25 0.66
CA ASP A 126 -15.78 -7.47 0.46
C ASP A 126 -15.00 -8.53 -0.34
N ASP A 127 -13.71 -8.64 -0.05
CA ASP A 127 -12.80 -9.46 -0.82
C ASP A 127 -12.80 -10.91 -0.26
N HIS A 128 -13.86 -11.65 -0.58
CA HIS A 128 -14.07 -13.05 -0.19
C HIS A 128 -13.06 -14.04 -0.82
N HIS A 129 -12.09 -13.56 -1.60
CA HIS A 129 -11.10 -14.38 -2.29
C HIS A 129 -9.81 -14.62 -1.50
N HIS A 130 -9.61 -13.96 -0.35
CA HIS A 130 -8.46 -14.20 0.52
C HIS A 130 -8.60 -15.43 1.43
N ASP A 131 -9.78 -16.06 1.47
CA ASP A 131 -10.08 -17.18 2.37
C ASP A 131 -9.65 -18.56 1.82
N HIS A 132 -9.16 -18.66 0.58
CA HIS A 132 -8.98 -19.95 -0.07
C HIS A 132 -7.56 -20.40 -0.40
N HIS A 133 -6.51 -19.59 -0.17
CA HIS A 133 -5.12 -20.06 -0.33
C HIS A 133 -4.09 -19.55 0.69
N HIS A 134 -4.48 -18.76 1.70
CA HIS A 134 -3.63 -18.47 2.87
C HIS A 134 -3.99 -19.33 4.10
N GLY A 135 -4.41 -20.58 3.85
CA GLY A 135 -4.55 -21.63 4.86
C GLY A 135 -3.20 -22.15 5.38
N HIS A 136 -2.25 -21.26 5.66
CA HIS A 136 -1.23 -21.56 6.65
C HIS A 136 -1.79 -21.08 7.98
N GLY A 137 -2.37 -22.01 8.74
CA GLY A 137 -2.82 -21.82 10.12
C GLY A 137 -1.66 -21.52 11.08
N TYR A 138 -0.89 -20.49 10.76
CA TYR A 138 0.05 -19.86 11.65
C TYR A 138 -0.73 -18.79 12.39
N GLU A 139 -1.38 -19.17 13.47
CA GLU A 139 -1.72 -18.19 14.49
C GLU A 139 -0.39 -17.64 15.00
N GLU A 140 -0.19 -16.32 14.90
CA GLU A 140 0.97 -15.70 15.51
C GLU A 140 1.09 -16.17 16.96
N PRO A 141 2.28 -16.61 17.39
CA PRO A 141 2.47 -17.00 18.77
C PRO A 141 2.10 -15.82 19.65
N LYS A 142 1.16 -16.04 20.58
CA LYS A 142 0.68 -14.99 21.47
C LYS A 142 1.85 -14.29 22.13
N THR A 143 1.94 -13.00 21.89
CA THR A 143 2.98 -12.16 22.48
C THR A 143 2.48 -11.62 23.81
N PHE A 144 3.37 -10.99 24.59
CA PHE A 144 2.97 -10.32 25.82
C PHE A 144 1.82 -9.30 25.60
N ALA A 145 1.80 -8.63 24.44
CA ALA A 145 0.78 -7.65 24.07
C ALA A 145 -0.65 -8.24 23.97
N ASP A 146 -0.78 -9.55 23.77
CA ASP A 146 -2.09 -10.23 23.73
C ASP A 146 -2.74 -10.38 25.10
N PHE A 147 -1.91 -10.44 26.15
CA PHE A 147 -2.37 -10.56 27.54
C PHE A 147 -2.59 -9.20 28.21
N VAL A 148 -2.13 -8.12 27.57
CA VAL A 148 -2.32 -6.74 28.04
C VAL A 148 -3.69 -6.23 27.59
N LYS A 149 -4.40 -5.53 28.48
CA LYS A 149 -5.73 -4.99 28.13
C LYS A 149 -5.62 -3.99 26.98
N PRO A 150 -6.63 -3.93 26.07
CA PRO A 150 -6.58 -3.07 24.90
C PRO A 150 -6.25 -1.60 25.19
N GLU A 151 -6.70 -1.08 26.35
CA GLU A 151 -6.50 0.32 26.74
C GLU A 151 -5.03 0.69 26.96
N TYR A 152 -4.15 -0.29 27.21
CA TYR A 152 -2.72 -0.09 27.46
C TYR A 152 -1.84 -0.35 26.23
N ARG A 153 -2.39 -0.83 25.11
CA ARG A 153 -1.59 -1.21 23.94
C ARG A 153 -0.91 -0.03 23.26
N TYR A 154 -1.52 1.16 23.34
CA TYR A 154 -1.07 2.34 22.60
C TYR A 154 -0.89 3.59 23.47
N GLN A 155 -0.77 3.45 24.79
CA GLN A 155 -0.36 4.54 25.67
C GLN A 155 1.09 4.97 25.45
#